data_AF-A0A1K1SS63-F1
#
_entry.id   AF-A0A1K1SS63-F1
#
_cell.length_a   1.000
_cell.length_b   1.000
_cell.length_c   1.000
_cell.angle_alpha   90.00
_cell.angle_beta   90.00
_cell.angle_gamma   90.00
#
_symmetry.space_group_name_H-M   'P 1'
#
loop_
_entity.id
_entity.type
_entity.pdbx_description
1 polymer ?
#
loop_
_entity_poly.entity_id
_entity_poly.type
_entity_poly.pdbx_seq_one_letter_code
_entity_poly.pdbx_strand_id
1 'polypeptide(L)'
;MRRPSRALLTFAAVFAFAIGGTVTATVASAAGHDTRPTSMAAQYGTSPASSAANTIGDIYPAKWRNVPQDSVVDDWNMYNRECVSWAAFNIARHGQSASNYGDAKYWDDNARNHGYRVDNTPTVGAIAQTDNGTYGHVAIVDSVHGGTITVEDYNWTGDGHYLVHDVSTSSFRYIHFYN
;
A
#
# COMPACT_ATOMS: atom_id res chain seq x y z
N MET A 1 24.69 71.02 -38.52
CA MET A 1 24.14 71.30 -37.18
C MET A 1 22.74 70.72 -37.09
N ARG A 2 22.50 69.81 -36.13
CA ARG A 2 21.21 69.29 -35.61
C ARG A 2 20.30 68.40 -36.51
N ARG A 3 20.01 67.21 -35.95
CA ARG A 3 18.96 66.19 -36.25
C ARG A 3 17.52 66.78 -36.06
N PRO A 4 16.39 66.02 -36.08
CA PRO A 4 16.07 64.62 -36.48
C PRO A 4 14.77 64.50 -37.32
N SER A 5 14.28 63.27 -37.56
CA SER A 5 12.87 62.81 -37.78
C SER A 5 12.77 61.88 -38.99
N ARG A 6 11.99 60.80 -39.05
CA ARG A 6 11.02 60.14 -38.16
C ARG A 6 10.80 58.75 -38.77
N ALA A 7 10.55 57.76 -37.92
CA ALA A 7 10.11 56.43 -38.32
C ALA A 7 8.72 56.47 -38.97
N LEU A 8 8.51 55.61 -39.97
CA LEU A 8 7.22 54.97 -40.27
C LEU A 8 7.53 53.75 -41.15
N LEU A 9 7.58 52.55 -40.58
CA LEU A 9 7.50 51.32 -41.36
C LEU A 9 6.19 50.63 -41.03
N THR A 10 5.48 50.34 -42.10
CA THR A 10 4.15 49.78 -42.24
C THR A 10 4.00 48.40 -41.60
N PHE A 11 2.88 48.20 -40.90
CA PHE A 11 2.36 46.89 -40.53
C PHE A 11 1.93 46.12 -41.78
N ALA A 12 2.50 44.94 -41.99
CA ALA A 12 1.92 43.91 -42.87
C ALA A 12 1.72 42.65 -42.02
N ALA A 13 0.45 42.36 -41.75
CA ALA A 13 0.03 41.09 -41.16
C ALA A 13 0.05 40.02 -42.25
N VAL A 14 0.78 38.93 -42.01
CA VAL A 14 0.65 37.69 -42.77
C VAL A 14 0.36 36.58 -41.78
N PHE A 15 -0.90 36.12 -41.81
CA PHE A 15 -1.33 34.86 -41.24
C PHE A 15 -0.58 33.72 -41.94
N ALA A 16 0.18 32.93 -41.19
CA ALA A 16 0.70 31.66 -41.68
C ALA A 16 0.39 30.55 -40.66
N PHE A 17 -0.33 29.59 -41.21
CA PHE A 17 -0.94 28.39 -40.70
C PHE A 17 -0.04 27.55 -39.77
N ALA A 18 -0.63 27.06 -38.67
CA ALA A 18 -0.03 26.08 -37.78
C ALA A 18 0.19 24.74 -38.49
N ILE A 19 1.39 24.17 -38.34
CA ILE A 19 1.62 22.73 -38.51
C ILE A 19 2.01 22.17 -37.15
N GLY A 20 1.00 21.72 -36.41
CA GLY A 20 1.19 20.85 -35.27
C GLY A 20 1.77 19.53 -35.75
N GLY A 21 3.03 19.27 -35.44
CA GLY A 21 3.62 17.95 -35.59
C GLY A 21 3.02 17.03 -34.53
N THR A 22 1.97 16.30 -34.88
CA THR A 22 1.52 15.15 -34.09
C THR A 22 2.50 14.01 -34.30
N VAL A 23 3.38 13.79 -33.33
CA VAL A 23 4.17 12.56 -33.25
C VAL A 23 3.19 11.43 -32.93
N THR A 24 2.82 10.64 -33.93
CA THR A 24 2.06 9.42 -33.71
C THR A 24 3.03 8.36 -33.17
N ALA A 25 3.16 8.29 -31.84
CA ALA A 25 3.81 7.16 -31.20
C ALA A 25 2.88 5.94 -31.32
N THR A 26 3.08 5.12 -32.34
CA THR A 26 2.59 3.75 -32.37
C THR A 26 3.29 2.98 -31.25
N VAL A 27 2.61 2.80 -30.12
CA VAL A 27 3.00 1.77 -29.15
C VAL A 27 2.63 0.41 -29.75
N ALA A 28 3.65 -0.33 -30.16
CA ALA A 28 3.50 -1.75 -30.47
C ALA A 28 3.22 -2.47 -29.14
N SER A 29 2.00 -2.95 -28.95
CA SER A 29 1.64 -3.86 -27.88
C SER A 29 2.22 -5.25 -28.20
N ALA A 30 3.33 -5.61 -27.57
CA ALA A 30 3.92 -6.94 -27.64
C ALA A 30 3.62 -7.73 -26.35
N ALA A 31 2.81 -8.79 -26.52
CA ALA A 31 2.72 -10.04 -25.76
C ALA A 31 3.08 -10.05 -24.25
N GLY A 32 2.01 -10.12 -23.43
CA GLY A 32 1.84 -11.13 -22.36
C GLY A 32 2.97 -11.33 -21.34
N HIS A 33 3.10 -10.41 -20.40
CA HIS A 33 3.57 -10.73 -19.05
C HIS A 33 2.34 -10.77 -18.16
N ASP A 34 2.21 -11.75 -17.26
CA ASP A 34 1.16 -11.74 -16.23
C ASP A 34 1.34 -10.46 -15.39
N THR A 35 0.56 -9.42 -15.66
CA THR A 35 0.65 -8.10 -15.02
C THR A 35 -0.02 -8.11 -13.65
N ARG A 36 0.07 -9.22 -12.91
CA ARG A 36 -0.28 -9.16 -11.48
C ARG A 36 0.73 -8.24 -10.80
N PRO A 37 0.28 -7.15 -10.16
CA PRO A 37 1.18 -6.26 -9.44
C PRO A 37 2.01 -7.06 -8.44
N THR A 38 3.34 -6.88 -8.46
CA THR A 38 4.29 -7.61 -7.63
C THR A 38 4.24 -7.20 -6.16
N SER A 39 3.49 -6.14 -5.84
CA SER A 39 3.26 -5.65 -4.48
C SER A 39 1.86 -5.06 -4.34
N MET A 40 1.40 -4.95 -3.11
CA MET A 40 0.10 -4.37 -2.81
C MET A 40 0.03 -2.88 -3.17
N ALA A 41 1.13 -2.15 -2.99
CA ALA A 41 1.27 -0.77 -3.45
C ALA A 41 1.02 -0.61 -4.95
N ALA A 42 1.48 -1.55 -5.78
CA ALA A 42 1.23 -1.49 -7.22
C ALA A 42 -0.24 -1.78 -7.57
N GLN A 43 -0.96 -2.54 -6.74
CA GLN A 43 -2.39 -2.84 -6.95
C GLN A 43 -3.33 -1.74 -6.43
N TYR A 44 -3.01 -1.16 -5.27
CA TYR A 44 -3.90 -0.28 -4.52
C TYR A 44 -3.37 1.15 -4.39
N GLY A 45 -2.15 1.42 -4.82
CA GLY A 45 -1.43 2.66 -4.54
C GLY A 45 -0.89 2.71 -3.11
N THR A 46 -0.22 3.82 -2.80
CA THR A 46 0.19 4.14 -1.43
C THR A 46 -0.21 5.58 -1.16
N SER A 47 -1.14 5.79 -0.23
CA SER A 47 -1.54 7.14 0.21
C SER A 47 -0.86 7.46 1.54
N PRO A 48 -0.25 8.64 1.71
CA PRO A 48 0.30 9.04 3.01
C PRO A 48 -0.78 9.01 4.09
N ALA A 49 -0.41 8.60 5.31
CA ALA A 49 -1.33 8.54 6.43
C ALA A 49 -1.93 9.92 6.73
N SER A 50 -3.26 10.04 6.67
CA SER A 50 -3.96 11.29 7.01
C SER A 50 -4.30 11.40 8.50
N SER A 51 -4.26 10.30 9.25
CA SER A 51 -4.46 10.28 10.71
C SER A 51 -3.70 9.13 11.38
N ALA A 52 -2.66 9.45 12.16
CA ALA A 52 -1.80 8.49 12.84
C ALA A 52 -2.00 8.57 14.37
N ALA A 53 -3.24 8.33 14.81
CA ALA A 53 -3.67 8.67 16.16
C ALA A 53 -3.22 7.63 17.21
N ASN A 54 -3.03 6.37 16.80
CA ASN A 54 -2.71 5.26 17.71
C ASN A 54 -1.43 4.52 17.29
N THR A 55 -0.51 5.21 16.63
CA THR A 55 0.56 4.56 15.88
C THR A 55 1.48 3.81 16.83
N ILE A 56 1.58 2.51 16.60
CA ILE A 56 2.48 1.61 17.32
C ILE A 56 3.93 1.96 16.96
N GLY A 57 4.19 2.23 15.69
CA GLY A 57 5.52 2.47 15.13
C GLY A 57 6.28 1.17 14.90
N ASP A 58 7.44 1.27 14.25
CA ASP A 58 8.26 0.09 13.93
C ASP A 58 9.00 -0.45 15.16
N ILE A 59 8.28 -1.29 15.90
CA ILE A 59 8.76 -2.03 17.07
C ILE A 59 9.06 -3.50 16.73
N TYR A 60 9.13 -3.85 15.44
CA TYR A 60 9.39 -5.22 15.02
C TYR A 60 10.76 -5.67 15.55
N PRO A 61 10.88 -6.84 16.22
CA PRO A 61 12.12 -7.19 16.89
C PRO A 61 13.33 -7.17 15.96
N ALA A 62 14.41 -6.55 16.43
CA ALA A 62 15.62 -6.33 15.64
C ALA A 62 16.21 -7.63 15.05
N LYS A 63 16.02 -8.77 15.74
CA LYS A 63 16.43 -10.10 15.25
C LYS A 63 15.80 -10.50 13.91
N TRP A 64 14.65 -9.93 13.57
CA TRP A 64 13.92 -10.19 12.33
C TRP A 64 13.85 -8.99 11.40
N ARG A 65 13.81 -7.77 11.97
CA ARG A 65 13.83 -6.52 11.17
C ARG A 65 15.17 -6.27 10.48
N ASN A 66 16.29 -6.55 11.16
CA ASN A 66 17.62 -6.13 10.71
C ASN A 66 18.34 -7.17 9.84
N VAL A 67 17.66 -8.25 9.45
CA VAL A 67 18.16 -9.27 8.53
C VAL A 67 17.44 -9.16 7.19
N PRO A 68 17.99 -9.71 6.09
CA PRO A 68 17.31 -9.67 4.80
C PRO A 68 15.88 -10.24 4.90
N GLN A 69 14.96 -9.69 4.11
CA GLN A 69 13.61 -10.25 3.96
C GLN A 69 13.71 -11.73 3.56
N ASP A 70 12.77 -12.55 4.05
CA ASP A 70 12.67 -13.98 3.76
C ASP A 70 13.92 -14.82 4.09
N SER A 71 14.82 -14.30 4.93
CA SER A 71 16.06 -15.02 5.28
C SER A 71 15.93 -15.90 6.51
N VAL A 72 14.93 -15.65 7.36
CA VAL A 72 14.66 -16.42 8.57
C VAL A 72 13.17 -16.60 8.79
N VAL A 73 12.81 -17.67 9.50
CA VAL A 73 11.46 -17.90 10.01
C VAL A 73 11.38 -17.36 11.43
N ASP A 74 10.29 -16.66 11.74
CA ASP A 74 10.03 -16.06 13.04
C ASP A 74 9.37 -17.04 14.04
N ASP A 75 9.04 -16.53 15.24
CA ASP A 75 8.45 -17.34 16.31
C ASP A 75 6.98 -17.76 16.01
N TRP A 76 6.35 -17.19 14.97
CA TRP A 76 4.97 -17.50 14.52
C TRP A 76 4.93 -18.38 13.26
N ASN A 77 6.08 -18.90 12.85
CA ASN A 77 6.27 -19.71 11.64
C ASN A 77 5.97 -18.93 10.35
N MET A 78 6.36 -17.66 10.32
CA MET A 78 6.25 -16.77 9.16
C MET A 78 7.64 -16.30 8.73
N TYR A 79 7.84 -16.01 7.44
CA TYR A 79 9.07 -15.38 6.98
C TYR A 79 9.18 -13.95 7.49
N ASN A 80 10.40 -13.56 7.89
CA ASN A 80 10.63 -12.26 8.49
C ASN A 80 10.39 -11.11 7.50
N ARG A 81 9.98 -9.96 8.04
CA ARG A 81 9.68 -8.73 7.30
C ARG A 81 8.49 -8.82 6.34
N GLU A 82 7.70 -9.88 6.43
CA GLU A 82 6.40 -10.01 5.75
C GLU A 82 5.26 -9.41 6.57
N CYS A 83 4.17 -9.06 5.88
CA CYS A 83 2.96 -8.51 6.50
C CYS A 83 2.38 -9.46 7.58
N VAL A 84 2.36 -10.76 7.28
CA VAL A 84 1.89 -11.81 8.18
C VAL A 84 2.75 -11.95 9.43
N SER A 85 4.06 -11.79 9.31
CA SER A 85 5.01 -11.83 10.44
C SER A 85 4.81 -10.64 11.38
N TRP A 86 4.71 -9.43 10.80
CA TRP A 86 4.45 -8.21 11.56
C TRP A 86 3.10 -8.26 12.30
N ALA A 87 2.04 -8.72 11.63
CA ALA A 87 0.72 -8.83 12.25
C ALA A 87 0.70 -9.91 13.36
N ALA A 88 1.31 -11.09 13.12
CA ALA A 88 1.36 -12.15 14.13
C ALA A 88 2.13 -11.74 15.39
N PHE A 89 3.24 -11.01 15.22
CA PHE A 89 3.98 -10.41 16.32
C PHE A 89 3.11 -9.49 17.19
N ASN A 90 2.35 -8.59 16.56
CA ASN A 90 1.51 -7.66 17.29
C ASN A 90 0.35 -8.39 17.99
N ILE A 91 -0.30 -9.34 17.32
CA ILE A 91 -1.34 -10.19 17.92
C ILE A 91 -0.83 -10.91 19.17
N ALA A 92 0.37 -11.48 19.12
CA ALA A 92 0.95 -12.22 20.24
C ALA A 92 1.31 -11.33 21.44
N ARG A 93 1.69 -10.07 21.22
CA ARG A 93 1.94 -9.11 22.30
C ARG A 93 0.69 -8.80 23.12
N HIS A 94 -0.50 -9.05 22.56
CA HIS A 94 -1.78 -8.90 23.24
C HIS A 94 -2.35 -10.24 23.75
N GLY A 95 -1.54 -11.30 23.81
CA GLY A 95 -1.92 -12.59 24.37
C GLY A 95 -2.81 -13.45 23.45
N GLN A 96 -2.93 -13.08 22.18
CA GLN A 96 -3.64 -13.86 21.15
C GLN A 96 -2.63 -14.59 20.25
N SER A 97 -3.09 -15.39 19.29
CA SER A 97 -2.19 -16.04 18.34
C SER A 97 -2.78 -16.17 16.94
N ALA A 98 -1.93 -15.91 15.95
CA ALA A 98 -2.14 -16.23 14.53
C ALA A 98 -0.98 -17.10 13.98
N SER A 99 -0.29 -17.82 14.87
CA SER A 99 0.80 -18.73 14.47
C SER A 99 0.29 -19.76 13.46
N ASN A 100 1.08 -20.03 12.42
CA ASN A 100 0.75 -21.00 11.36
C ASN A 100 -0.50 -20.67 10.53
N TYR A 101 -0.99 -19.42 10.54
CA TYR A 101 -2.09 -19.02 9.65
C TYR A 101 -1.69 -18.98 8.16
N GLY A 102 -0.38 -19.08 7.85
CA GLY A 102 0.15 -19.06 6.50
C GLY A 102 -0.05 -17.71 5.81
N ASP A 103 -0.21 -17.76 4.48
CA ASP A 103 -0.46 -16.59 3.63
C ASP A 103 -1.67 -15.77 4.11
N ALA A 104 -1.59 -14.45 3.98
CA ALA A 104 -2.62 -13.51 4.40
C ALA A 104 -4.02 -13.82 3.83
N LYS A 105 -4.13 -14.33 2.59
CA LYS A 105 -5.41 -14.73 1.96
C LYS A 105 -6.16 -15.86 2.66
N TYR A 106 -5.54 -16.54 3.62
CA TYR A 106 -6.18 -17.59 4.42
C TYR A 106 -6.53 -17.11 5.83
N TRP A 107 -6.11 -15.91 6.22
CA TRP A 107 -6.24 -15.45 7.60
C TRP A 107 -7.69 -15.25 8.02
N ASP A 108 -8.57 -14.84 7.10
CA ASP A 108 -9.98 -14.64 7.43
C ASP A 108 -10.68 -15.98 7.72
N ASP A 109 -10.47 -16.99 6.88
CA ASP A 109 -10.98 -18.35 7.11
C ASP A 109 -10.37 -19.01 8.35
N ASN A 110 -9.05 -18.89 8.54
CA ASN A 110 -8.38 -19.38 9.74
C ASN A 110 -8.91 -18.68 11.00
N ALA A 111 -9.11 -17.36 10.95
CA ALA A 111 -9.64 -16.62 12.10
C ALA A 111 -11.07 -17.04 12.44
N ARG A 112 -11.95 -17.20 11.43
CA ARG A 112 -13.30 -17.72 11.64
C ARG A 112 -13.28 -19.12 12.25
N ASN A 113 -12.41 -20.00 11.76
CA ASN A 113 -12.27 -21.36 12.29
C ASN A 113 -11.80 -21.38 13.76
N HIS A 114 -11.02 -20.39 14.18
CA HIS A 114 -10.62 -20.21 15.58
C HIS A 114 -11.61 -19.37 16.41
N GLY A 115 -12.77 -19.01 15.85
CA GLY A 115 -13.87 -18.35 16.57
C GLY A 115 -13.76 -16.83 16.66
N TYR A 116 -12.83 -16.20 15.94
CA TYR A 116 -12.75 -14.74 15.88
C TYR A 116 -13.80 -14.16 14.95
N ARG A 117 -14.31 -12.97 15.31
CA ARG A 117 -15.21 -12.21 14.44
C ARG A 117 -14.44 -11.74 13.21
N VAL A 118 -15.03 -11.95 12.04
CA VAL A 118 -14.55 -11.40 10.77
C VAL A 118 -15.72 -10.73 10.05
N ASP A 119 -15.62 -9.43 9.82
CA ASP A 119 -16.68 -8.63 9.21
C ASP A 119 -16.11 -7.47 8.35
N ASN A 120 -16.97 -6.57 7.90
CA ASN A 120 -16.59 -5.40 7.08
C ASN A 120 -16.57 -4.09 7.91
N THR A 121 -16.52 -4.18 9.24
CA THR A 121 -16.52 -3.01 10.12
C THR A 121 -15.11 -2.76 10.66
N PRO A 122 -14.41 -1.72 10.20
CA PRO A 122 -13.10 -1.37 10.74
C PRO A 122 -13.22 -0.90 12.18
N THR A 123 -12.32 -1.39 13.03
CA THR A 123 -12.09 -0.85 14.37
C THR A 123 -10.59 -0.72 14.60
N VAL A 124 -10.18 0.25 15.43
CA VAL A 124 -8.78 0.39 15.85
C VAL A 124 -8.27 -0.93 16.43
N GLY A 125 -7.08 -1.35 16.02
CA GLY A 125 -6.44 -2.60 16.42
C GLY A 125 -6.93 -3.85 15.68
N ALA A 126 -8.00 -3.77 14.88
CA ALA A 126 -8.39 -4.88 14.01
C ALA A 126 -7.30 -5.16 12.97
N ILE A 127 -7.29 -6.37 12.43
CA ILE A 127 -6.43 -6.73 11.30
C ILE A 127 -7.23 -6.52 10.02
N ALA A 128 -6.86 -5.53 9.22
CA ALA A 128 -7.34 -5.34 7.86
C ALA A 128 -6.73 -6.44 6.98
N GLN A 129 -7.57 -7.28 6.37
CA GLN A 129 -7.16 -8.44 5.59
C GLN A 129 -7.79 -8.44 4.19
N THR A 130 -7.04 -8.89 3.19
CA THR A 130 -7.54 -9.10 1.84
C THR A 130 -6.93 -10.34 1.20
N ASP A 131 -7.73 -11.02 0.37
CA ASP A 131 -7.30 -12.20 -0.40
C ASP A 131 -6.67 -11.81 -1.74
N ASN A 132 -6.73 -10.52 -2.07
CA ASN A 132 -6.24 -9.98 -3.34
C ASN A 132 -4.71 -10.02 -3.40
N GLY A 133 -4.18 -10.31 -4.59
CA GLY A 133 -2.77 -10.60 -4.79
C GLY A 133 -2.46 -12.10 -4.68
N THR A 134 -1.20 -12.47 -4.85
CA THR A 134 -0.79 -13.89 -4.81
C THR A 134 -0.91 -14.50 -3.42
N TYR A 135 -0.59 -13.71 -2.39
CA TYR A 135 -0.54 -14.14 -0.99
C TYR A 135 -1.60 -13.47 -0.11
N GLY A 136 -2.37 -12.52 -0.65
CA GLY A 136 -3.17 -11.61 0.17
C GLY A 136 -2.32 -10.56 0.88
N HIS A 137 -2.94 -9.79 1.77
CA HIS A 137 -2.22 -8.88 2.66
C HIS A 137 -2.94 -8.68 3.99
N VAL A 138 -2.18 -8.42 5.04
CA VAL A 138 -2.69 -8.04 6.36
C VAL A 138 -2.00 -6.79 6.89
N ALA A 139 -2.76 -5.93 7.54
CA ALA A 139 -2.27 -4.70 8.16
C ALA A 139 -3.03 -4.43 9.47
N ILE A 140 -2.40 -3.73 10.41
CA ILE A 140 -3.05 -3.36 11.67
C ILE A 140 -3.75 -2.02 11.49
N VAL A 141 -5.01 -1.90 11.89
CA VAL A 141 -5.75 -0.63 11.82
C VAL A 141 -5.29 0.31 12.94
N ASP A 142 -4.64 1.42 12.58
CA ASP A 142 -4.27 2.51 13.50
C ASP A 142 -5.47 3.40 13.83
N SER A 143 -6.14 3.89 12.78
CA SER A 143 -7.26 4.83 12.90
C SER A 143 -8.31 4.58 11.84
N VAL A 144 -9.55 4.97 12.15
CA VAL A 144 -10.70 4.91 11.25
C VAL A 144 -11.25 6.31 11.06
N HIS A 145 -11.36 6.76 9.82
CA HIS A 145 -11.84 8.10 9.50
C HIS A 145 -12.66 8.10 8.19
N GLY A 146 -13.98 7.94 8.35
CA GLY A 146 -14.91 7.87 7.22
C GLY A 146 -14.74 6.57 6.43
N GLY A 147 -14.60 6.68 5.11
CA GLY A 147 -14.40 5.54 4.21
C GLY A 147 -12.94 5.05 4.09
N THR A 148 -12.05 5.60 4.92
CA THR A 148 -10.61 5.35 4.91
C THR A 148 -10.14 4.92 6.31
N ILE A 149 -9.08 4.12 6.33
CA ILE A 149 -8.34 3.74 7.53
C ILE A 149 -6.86 4.05 7.33
N THR A 150 -6.18 4.46 8.40
CA THR A 150 -4.72 4.39 8.46
C THR A 150 -4.34 3.02 8.98
N VAL A 151 -3.35 2.41 8.34
CA VAL A 151 -2.83 1.09 8.73
C VAL A 151 -1.33 1.10 8.92
N GLU A 152 -0.85 0.17 9.75
CA GLU A 152 0.55 -0.14 9.98
C GLU A 152 0.85 -1.55 9.48
N ASP A 153 1.77 -1.69 8.53
CA ASP A 153 2.15 -2.98 7.96
C ASP A 153 3.64 -3.07 7.61
N TYR A 154 4.03 -4.26 7.16
CA TYR A 154 5.31 -4.53 6.53
C TYR A 154 5.08 -5.00 5.11
N ASN A 155 6.03 -4.70 4.24
CA ASN A 155 6.10 -5.24 2.87
C ASN A 155 4.94 -4.83 1.94
N TRP A 156 4.22 -3.74 2.24
CA TRP A 156 3.18 -3.22 1.33
C TRP A 156 3.72 -2.91 -0.07
N THR A 157 4.92 -2.34 -0.14
CA THR A 157 5.63 -1.98 -1.38
C THR A 157 6.42 -3.12 -2.01
N GLY A 158 6.57 -4.26 -1.32
CA GLY A 158 7.35 -5.42 -1.79
C GLY A 158 8.84 -5.36 -1.48
N ASP A 159 9.28 -4.47 -0.58
CA ASP A 159 10.69 -4.27 -0.19
C ASP A 159 11.00 -4.72 1.26
N GLY A 160 10.03 -5.33 1.93
CA GLY A 160 10.13 -5.80 3.31
C GLY A 160 10.23 -4.67 4.34
N HIS A 161 9.81 -3.45 4.04
CA HIS A 161 9.87 -2.34 5.00
C HIS A 161 8.53 -2.06 5.68
N TYR A 162 8.64 -1.51 6.89
CA TYR A 162 7.52 -0.97 7.65
C TYR A 162 6.92 0.24 6.95
N LEU A 163 5.60 0.36 6.97
CA LEU A 163 4.89 1.50 6.42
C LEU A 163 3.67 1.87 7.28
N VAL A 164 3.40 3.18 7.34
CA VAL A 164 2.13 3.74 7.81
C VAL A 164 1.47 4.46 6.64
N HIS A 165 0.28 4.03 6.24
CA HIS A 165 -0.38 4.54 5.04
C HIS A 165 -1.89 4.41 5.12
N ASP A 166 -2.58 5.16 4.27
CA ASP A 166 -4.04 5.15 4.17
C ASP A 166 -4.51 4.16 3.09
N VAL A 167 -5.56 3.42 3.43
CA VAL A 167 -6.27 2.54 2.50
C VAL A 167 -7.78 2.69 2.62
N SER A 168 -8.50 2.38 1.54
CA SER A 168 -9.97 2.39 1.57
C SER A 168 -10.50 1.23 2.41
N THR A 169 -11.52 1.52 3.22
CA THR A 169 -12.18 0.52 4.07
C THR A 169 -12.78 -0.64 3.27
N SER A 170 -13.26 -0.37 2.05
CA SER A 170 -13.90 -1.38 1.20
C SER A 170 -12.92 -2.34 0.52
N SER A 171 -11.61 -2.08 0.59
CA SER A 171 -10.58 -2.95 0.03
C SER A 171 -10.27 -4.17 0.91
N PHE A 172 -10.76 -4.17 2.15
CA PHE A 172 -10.41 -5.14 3.19
C PHE A 172 -11.64 -5.66 3.92
N ARG A 173 -11.48 -6.82 4.55
CA ARG A 173 -12.30 -7.26 5.69
C ARG A 173 -11.49 -7.11 6.98
N TYR A 174 -12.14 -7.23 8.11
CA TYR A 174 -11.55 -6.94 9.41
C TYR A 174 -11.67 -8.14 10.32
N ILE A 175 -10.52 -8.61 10.80
CA ILE A 175 -10.41 -9.69 11.76
C ILE A 175 -10.22 -9.08 13.15
N HIS A 176 -11.07 -9.49 14.08
CA HIS A 176 -11.14 -8.93 15.42
C HIS A 176 -10.57 -9.93 16.44
N PHE A 177 -9.27 -9.82 16.70
CA PHE A 177 -8.58 -10.61 17.72
C PHE A 177 -8.86 -10.13 19.15
N TYR A 178 -9.34 -8.90 19.29
CA TYR A 178 -9.62 -8.25 20.57
C TYR A 178 -11.10 -7.90 20.65
N ASN A 179 -11.70 -8.10 21.84
CA ASN A 179 -13.10 -7.80 22.10
C ASN A 179 -13.31 -6.33 22.47
#